data_AF-A0A8C5MTQ0-F1
#
_entry.id   AF-A0A8C5MTQ0-F1
#
_cell.length_a   1.000
_cell.length_b   1.000
_cell.length_c   1.000
_cell.angle_alpha   90.00
_cell.angle_beta   90.00
_cell.angle_gamma   90.00
#
_symmetry.space_group_name_H-M   'P 1'
#
loop_
_entity.id
_entity.type
_entity.pdbx_description
1 polymer ?
#
loop_
_entity_poly.entity_id
_entity_poly.type
_entity_poly.pdbx_seq_one_letter_code
_entity_poly.pdbx_strand_id
1 'polypeptide(L)' 'MSYGRPPPDVEGMTSLKVDNLTYRTSPETLRRVFEKYGRVGDVYIPRDRYTKESRGFAFVRFHDKRGCGMDGAY' A
#
# COMPACT_ATOMS: atom_id res chain seq x y z
N MET A 1 -13.75 -11.08 7.84
CA MET A 1 -13.80 -9.87 7.00
C MET A 1 -12.73 -9.98 5.92
N SER A 2 -13.11 -10.51 4.77
CA SER A 2 -12.24 -10.80 3.63
C SER A 2 -12.06 -9.52 2.80
N TYR A 3 -11.04 -8.72 3.13
CA TYR A 3 -10.58 -7.67 2.22
C TYR A 3 -10.04 -8.37 0.98
N GLY A 4 -10.76 -8.23 -0.13
CA GLY A 4 -10.60 -9.02 -1.35
C GLY A 4 -9.17 -9.07 -1.84
N ARG A 5 -8.73 -10.32 -2.10
CA ARG A 5 -7.44 -10.80 -2.62
C ARG A 5 -6.18 -10.08 -2.10
N PRO A 6 -5.18 -10.83 -1.57
CA PRO A 6 -3.83 -10.29 -1.54
C PRO A 6 -3.48 -9.92 -2.98
N PRO A 7 -3.03 -8.69 -3.25
CA PRO A 7 -2.63 -8.33 -4.60
C PRO A 7 -1.46 -9.23 -5.01
N PRO A 8 -1.46 -9.67 -6.27
CA PRO A 8 -0.37 -10.48 -6.79
C PRO A 8 0.91 -9.67 -6.73
N ASP A 9 2.01 -10.29 -6.30
CA ASP A 9 3.37 -9.73 -6.33
C ASP A 9 3.70 -8.64 -5.27
N VAL A 10 3.56 -9.00 -3.98
CA VAL A 10 4.05 -8.16 -2.85
C VAL A 10 5.25 -8.78 -2.14
N GLU A 11 5.77 -9.90 -2.65
CA GLU A 11 7.01 -10.50 -2.16
C GLU A 11 8.16 -9.51 -2.34
N GLY A 12 8.79 -9.12 -1.23
CA GLY A 12 9.84 -8.10 -1.23
C GLY A 12 9.35 -6.65 -1.23
N MET A 13 8.08 -6.37 -0.92
CA MET A 13 7.59 -5.00 -0.70
C MET A 13 7.26 -4.74 0.77
N THR A 14 7.57 -3.53 1.24
CA THR A 14 7.21 -3.10 2.61
C THR A 14 5.82 -2.49 2.60
N SER A 15 4.87 -3.09 3.32
CA SER A 15 3.50 -2.60 3.42
C SER A 15 3.31 -1.74 4.68
N LEU A 16 3.05 -0.45 4.49
CA LEU A 16 2.75 0.52 5.53
C LEU A 16 1.24 0.67 5.68
N LYS A 17 0.70 0.34 6.85
CA LYS A 17 -0.70 0.65 7.19
C LYS A 17 -0.80 2.10 7.68
N VAL A 18 -1.69 2.87 7.09
CA VAL A 18 -1.99 4.26 7.44
C VAL A 18 -3.40 4.32 7.97
N ASP A 19 -3.58 4.71 9.23
CA ASP A 19 -4.88 4.82 9.90
C ASP A 19 -5.30 6.29 10.05
N ASN A 20 -6.50 6.54 10.58
CA ASN A 20 -7.06 7.89 10.76
C ASN A 20 -7.13 8.74 9.48
N LEU A 21 -7.43 8.11 8.34
CA LEU A 21 -7.61 8.78 7.07
C LEU A 21 -9.02 9.35 6.93
N THR A 22 -9.10 10.62 6.53
CA THR A 22 -10.38 11.22 6.15
C THR A 22 -10.96 10.56 4.89
N TYR A 23 -12.30 10.63 4.74
CA TYR A 23 -13.01 10.13 3.55
C TYR A 23 -12.56 10.78 2.23
N ARG A 24 -11.94 11.96 2.31
CA ARG A 24 -11.39 12.71 1.16
C ARG A 24 -10.01 12.23 0.73
N THR A 25 -9.38 11.33 1.49
CA THR A 25 -8.04 10.85 1.17
C THR A 25 -8.08 9.97 -0.07
N SER A 26 -7.41 10.44 -1.13
CA SER A 26 -7.24 9.71 -2.39
C SER A 26 -5.93 8.92 -2.39
N PRO A 27 -5.86 7.79 -3.13
CA PRO A 27 -4.62 7.03 -3.26
C PRO A 27 -3.50 7.88 -3.89
N GLU A 28 -3.85 8.81 -4.77
CA GLU A 28 -2.91 9.76 -5.38
C GLU A 28 -2.27 10.70 -4.35
N THR A 29 -3.07 11.19 -3.39
CA THR A 29 -2.59 12.04 -2.30
C THR A 29 -1.61 11.28 -1.42
N LEU A 30 -1.98 10.06 -1.01
CA LEU A 30 -1.10 9.19 -0.24
C LEU A 30 0.20 8.95 -1.01
N ARG A 31 0.10 8.55 -2.28
CA ARG A 31 1.27 8.31 -3.12
C ARG A 31 2.19 9.53 -3.15
N ARG A 32 1.70 10.73 -3.47
CA ARG A 32 2.52 11.96 -3.48
C ARG A 32 3.17 12.27 -2.13
N VAL A 33 2.43 12.10 -1.03
CA VAL A 33 2.94 12.36 0.33
C VAL A 33 4.01 11.34 0.73
N PHE A 34 3.85 10.08 0.32
CA PHE A 34 4.75 8.98 0.67
C PHE A 34 5.92 8.82 -0.30
N GLU A 35 5.80 9.30 -1.53
CA GLU A 35 6.84 9.27 -2.58
C GLU A 35 8.12 9.99 -2.14
N LYS A 36 8.02 10.98 -1.25
CA LYS A 36 9.19 11.66 -0.65
C LYS A 36 10.02 10.77 0.29
N TYR A 37 9.43 9.71 0.85
CA TYR A 37 10.12 8.77 1.73
C TYR A 37 10.67 7.55 0.98
N GLY A 38 10.19 7.29 -0.22
CA GLY A 38 10.62 6.17 -1.04
C GLY A 38 9.68 5.89 -2.20
N ARG A 39 10.08 4.97 -3.08
CA ARG A 39 9.29 4.60 -4.25
C ARG A 39 8.06 3.80 -3.82
N VAL A 40 6.89 4.46 -3.87
CA VAL A 40 5.59 3.82 -3.64
C VAL A 40 5.27 2.90 -4.83
N GLY A 41 5.08 1.62 -4.56
CA GLY A 41 4.71 0.62 -5.56
C GLY A 41 3.19 0.50 -5.73
N ASP A 42 2.45 0.40 -4.63
CA ASP A 42 0.99 0.23 -4.65
C ASP A 42 0.31 0.98 -3.51
N VAL A 43 -0.92 1.45 -3.74
CA VAL A 43 -1.75 2.08 -2.70
C VAL A 43 -3.15 1.48 -2.73
N TYR A 44 -3.53 0.82 -1.64
CA TYR A 44 -4.81 0.17 -1.47
C TYR A 44 -5.63 0.86 -0.38
N ILE A 45 -6.79 1.41 -0.75
CA ILE A 45 -7.75 2.00 0.18
C ILE A 45 -9.01 1.12 0.20
N PRO A 46 -9.20 0.27 1.21
CA PRO A 46 -10.43 -0.48 1.34
C PRO A 46 -11.60 0.47 1.61
N ARG A 47 -12.58 0.42 0.70
CA ARG A 47 -13.84 1.14 0.81
C ARG A 47 -14.96 0.17 1.11
N ASP A 48 -15.92 0.59 1.91
CA ASP A 48 -17.13 -0.18 2.14
C ASP A 48 -17.89 -0.34 0.81
N ARG A 49 -18.35 -1.56 0.53
CA ARG A 49 -18.97 -1.86 -0.77
C ARG A 49 -20.41 -1.35 -0.88
N TYR A 50 -21.04 -1.06 0.26
CA TYR A 50 -22.42 -0.58 0.35
C TYR A 50 -22.46 0.94 0.47
N THR A 51 -21.69 1.54 1.37
CA THR A 51 -21.69 3.00 1.57
C THR A 51 -20.67 3.74 0.68
N LYS A 52 -19.75 3.00 0.05
CA LYS A 52 -18.57 3.54 -0.66
C LYS A 52 -17.64 4.39 0.21
N GLU A 53 -17.86 4.41 1.52
CA GLU A 53 -17.03 5.19 2.44
C GLU A 53 -15.69 4.48 2.68
N SER A 54 -14.61 5.25 2.73
CA SER A 54 -13.32 4.73 3.18
C SER A 54 -13.44 4.29 4.64
N ARG A 55 -12.90 3.11 4.97
CA ARG A 55 -12.93 2.59 6.35
C ARG A 55 -11.98 3.33 7.31
N GLY A 56 -11.48 4.50 6.92
CA GLY A 56 -10.56 5.31 7.70
C GLY A 56 -9.10 4.85 7.65
N PHE A 57 -8.75 3.86 6.82
CA PHE A 57 -7.37 3.40 6.69
C PHE A 57 -7.01 3.03 5.26
N ALA A 58 -5.70 3.01 4.97
CA ALA A 58 -5.12 2.61 3.70
C ALA A 58 -3.85 1.79 3.93
N PHE A 59 -3.45 1.06 2.90
CA PHE A 59 -2.17 0.37 2.83
C PHE A 59 -1.34 0.96 1.71
N VAL A 60 -0.14 1.40 2.03
CA VAL A 60 0.84 1.95 1.08
C VAL A 60 1.99 0.97 1.02
N ARG A 61 2.26 0.39 -0.15
CA ARG A 61 3.42 -0.48 -0.35
C ARG A 61 4.55 0.30 -0.96
N PHE A 62 5.73 0.10 -0.39
CA PHE A 62 6.98 0.62 -0.91
C PHE A 62 7.78 -0.51 -1.56
N HIS A 63 8.45 -0.17 -2.66
CA HIS A 63 9.52 -1.02 -3.17
C HIS A 63 10.64 -1.02 -2.13
N ASP A 64 10.81 -2.16 -1.45
CA ASP A 64 11.93 -2.34 -0.54
C ASP A 64 13.22 -2.41 -1.36
N LYS A 65 14.28 -1.77 -0.86
CA LYS A 65 15.59 -1.74 -1.53
C LYS A 65 16.44 -2.97 -1.17
N ARG A 66 15.96 -3.87 -0.31
CA ARG A 66 16.68 -5.05 0.19
C ARG A 66 16.29 -6.35 -0.54
N GLY A 67 15.53 -6.25 -1.63
CA GLY A 67 15.33 -7.33 -2.61
C GLY A 67 16.45 -7.43 -3.66
N CYS A 68 17.67 -6.98 -3.36
CA CYS A 68 18.87 -7.34 -4.13
C CYS A 68 19.83 -8.09 -3.21
N GLY A 69 19.31 -9.13 -2.54
CA GLY A 69 20.09 -10.10 -1.80
C GLY A 69 20.01 -11.44 -2.52
N MET A 70 21.03 -11.71 -3.35
CA MET A 70 21.57 -13.03 -3.70
C MET A 70 20.65 -14.26 -3.53
N ASP A 71 19.98 -14.69 -4.60
CA ASP A 71 19.69 -16.12 -4.85
C ASP A 71 20.39 -16.59 -6.14
N GLY A 72 21.57 -16.04 -6.40
CA GLY A 72 22.34 -16.39 -7.59
C GLY A 72 23.81 -16.08 -7.38
N ALA A 73 24.62 -17.13 -7.49
CA ALA A 73 26.08 -17.17 -7.38
C ALA A 73 26.64 -17.28 -5.94
N TYR A 74 26.62 -18.49 -5.38
CA TYR A 74 27.81 -19.34 -5.26
C TYR A 74 27.42 -20.81 -5.09
#